data_AF-A0A2E3DB65-F1
#
_entry.id   AF-A0A2E3DB65-F1
#
_cell.length_a   1.000
_cell.length_b   1.000
_cell.length_c   1.000
_cell.angle_alpha   90.00
_cell.angle_beta   90.00
_cell.angle_gamma   90.00
#
_symmetry.space_group_name_H-M   'P 1'
#
loop_
_entity.id
_entity.type
_entity.pdbx_description
1 polymer ?
#
loop_
_entity_poly.entity_id
_entity_poly.type
_entity_poly.pdbx_seq_one_letter_code
_entity_poly.pdbx_strand_id
1 'polypeptide(L)' 'MKNHDEKPKKKLTLTQVMFSTAATAFGVQSSKNRERDFSSEDPLLFILSGIIFTLVFVLLVVGIVHLVSS' A
#
# COMPACT_ATOMS: atom_id res chain seq x y z
N MET A 1 -15.08 29.91 28.83
CA MET A 1 -15.47 30.64 27.60
C MET A 1 -14.42 30.34 26.53
N LYS A 2 -14.83 29.76 25.39
CA LYS A 2 -14.07 29.42 24.15
C LYS A 2 -12.97 28.35 24.30
N ASN A 3 -13.29 27.06 24.15
CA ASN A 3 -13.36 26.27 22.90
C ASN A 3 -12.00 26.21 22.18
N HIS A 4 -11.21 25.18 22.48
CA HIS A 4 -10.08 24.81 21.64
C HIS A 4 -10.61 24.33 20.28
N ASP A 5 -10.01 24.87 19.22
CA ASP A 5 -10.35 24.65 17.82
C ASP A 5 -10.21 23.17 17.42
N GLU A 6 -11.31 22.42 17.50
CA GLU A 6 -11.42 21.15 16.79
C GLU A 6 -11.39 21.45 15.28
N LYS A 7 -10.25 21.16 14.63
CA LYS A 7 -10.16 21.19 13.16
C LYS A 7 -11.32 20.36 12.60
N PRO A 8 -12.15 20.89 11.69
CA PRO A 8 -13.29 20.14 11.18
C PRO A 8 -12.75 18.85 10.55
N LYS A 9 -13.14 17.69 11.08
CA LYS A 9 -12.79 16.39 10.50
C LYS A 9 -13.36 16.38 9.09
N LYS A 10 -12.53 16.72 8.10
CA LYS A 10 -12.89 16.72 6.68
C LYS A 10 -13.37 15.30 6.39
N LYS A 11 -14.68 15.15 6.21
CA LYS A 11 -15.27 13.85 5.87
C LYS A 11 -14.57 13.38 4.60
N LEU A 12 -13.88 12.25 4.68
CA LEU A 12 -13.21 11.66 3.54
C LEU A 12 -14.26 11.49 2.46
N THR A 13 -14.07 12.15 1.32
CA THR A 13 -14.98 12.01 0.19
C THR A 13 -14.87 10.59 -0.36
N LEU A 14 -15.96 10.06 -0.92
CA LEU A 14 -15.97 8.70 -1.49
C LEU A 14 -14.86 8.51 -2.53
N THR A 15 -14.56 9.57 -3.28
CA THR A 15 -13.43 9.63 -4.20
C THR A 15 -12.08 9.49 -3.50
N GLN A 16 -11.87 10.14 -2.35
CA GLN A 16 -10.63 10.02 -1.58
C GLN A 16 -10.46 8.62 -0.98
N VAL A 17 -11.56 7.97 -0.61
CA VAL A 17 -11.56 6.56 -0.19
C VAL A 17 -11.18 5.65 -1.36
N MET A 18 -11.77 5.83 -2.53
CA MET A 18 -11.45 5.03 -3.73
C MET A 18 -9.98 5.17 -4.16
N PHE A 19 -9.45 6.40 -4.16
CA PHE A 19 -8.04 6.67 -4.46
C PHE A 19 -7.09 6.11 -3.40
N SER A 20 -7.46 6.16 -2.11
CA SER A 20 -6.67 5.53 -1.05
C SER A 20 -6.65 4.01 -1.21
N THR A 21 -7.78 3.41 -1.56
CA THR A 21 -7.90 1.97 -1.78
C THR A 21 -7.09 1.51 -3.01
N ALA A 22 -7.06 2.32 -4.07
CA ALA A 22 -6.21 2.06 -5.23
C ALA A 22 -4.72 2.21 -4.90
N ALA A 23 -4.33 3.25 -4.17
CA ALA A 23 -2.94 3.43 -3.73
C ALA A 23 -2.46 2.25 -2.87
N THR A 24 -3.33 1.66 -2.04
CA THR A 24 -3.06 0.41 -1.33
C THR A 24 -2.91 -0.79 -2.26
N ALA A 25 -3.78 -0.89 -3.28
CA ALA A 25 -3.73 -1.97 -4.25
C ALA A 25 -2.44 -1.96 -5.10
N PHE A 26 -1.83 -0.79 -5.31
CA PHE A 26 -0.54 -0.63 -5.98
C PHE A 26 0.66 -0.60 -5.00
N GLY A 27 0.47 -0.91 -3.71
CA GLY A 27 1.55 -1.07 -2.73
C GLY A 27 2.02 0.23 -2.04
N VAL A 28 1.25 1.31 -2.13
CA VAL A 28 1.68 2.66 -1.73
C VAL A 28 0.90 3.22 -0.54
N GLN A 29 0.46 2.37 0.40
CA GLN A 29 -0.27 2.89 1.56
C GLN A 29 0.62 3.31 2.74
N SER A 30 0.71 4.63 2.87
CA SER A 30 0.87 5.45 4.07
C SER A 30 2.18 5.35 4.88
N SER A 31 2.78 6.53 5.10
CA SER A 31 3.90 6.81 6.01
C SER A 31 3.74 6.24 7.43
N LYS A 32 2.51 5.92 7.84
CA LYS A 32 2.20 5.25 9.11
C LYS A 32 2.66 3.79 9.16
N ASN A 33 2.63 3.07 8.04
CA ASN A 33 3.23 1.73 7.94
C ASN A 33 4.75 1.86 7.98
N ARG A 34 5.28 2.87 7.28
CA ARG A 34 6.70 3.22 7.28
C ARG A 34 7.26 3.52 8.68
N GLU A 35 6.60 4.31 9.51
CA GLU A 35 7.09 4.55 10.89
C GLU A 35 7.15 3.29 11.75
N ARG A 36 6.23 2.33 11.54
CA ARG A 36 6.25 1.04 12.23
C ARG A 36 7.34 0.12 11.69
N ASP A 37 7.49 0.07 10.37
CA ASP A 37 8.44 -0.79 9.67
C ASP A 37 9.89 -0.30 9.87
N PHE A 38 10.07 1.01 10.08
CA PHE A 38 11.35 1.65 10.40
C PHE A 38 11.66 1.71 11.91
N SER A 39 10.68 1.38 12.76
CA SER A 39 10.86 1.16 14.20
C SER A 39 10.89 -0.34 14.56
N SER A 40 10.79 -1.23 13.57
CA SER A 40 10.81 -2.68 13.74
C SER A 40 12.25 -3.21 13.68
N GLU A 41 12.61 -4.11 14.59
CA GLU A 41 13.97 -4.65 14.74
C GLU A 41 14.45 -5.55 13.58
N ASP A 42 13.58 -5.94 12.63
CA ASP A 42 13.90 -6.91 11.56
C ASP A 42 13.56 -6.42 10.13
N PRO A 43 14.44 -5.66 9.48
CA PRO A 43 14.30 -5.22 8.08
C PRO A 43 14.27 -6.37 7.06
N LEU A 44 14.70 -7.57 7.46
CA LEU A 44 14.73 -8.76 6.61
C LEU A 44 13.33 -9.21 6.16
N LEU A 45 12.29 -9.03 6.99
CA LEU A 45 10.91 -9.38 6.65
C LEU A 45 10.35 -8.53 5.49
N PHE A 46 10.74 -7.26 5.41
CA PHE A 46 10.34 -6.36 4.32
C PHE A 46 10.99 -6.73 2.99
N ILE A 47 12.29 -7.04 3.04
CA ILE A 47 13.04 -7.45 1.85
C ILE A 47 12.49 -8.77 1.32
N LEU A 48 12.24 -9.74 2.21
CA LEU A 48 11.68 -11.03 1.83
C LEU A 48 10.27 -10.88 1.23
N SER A 49 9.42 -10.01 1.81
CA SER A 49 8.10 -9.70 1.26
C SER A 49 8.20 -9.10 -0.15
N GLY A 50 9.13 -8.16 -0.38
CA GLY A 50 9.36 -7.56 -1.69
C GLY A 50 9.85 -8.58 -2.74
N ILE A 51 10.72 -9.50 -2.35
CA ILE A 51 11.21 -10.57 -3.23
C ILE A 51 10.06 -11.51 -3.61
N ILE A 52 9.27 -11.97 -2.63
CA ILE A 52 8.13 -12.86 -2.87
C ILE A 52 7.11 -12.17 -3.79
N PHE A 53 6.78 -10.91 -3.53
CA PHE A 53 5.88 -10.12 -4.38
C PHE A 53 6.39 -10.03 -5.82
N THR A 54 7.68 -9.75 -6.00
CA THR A 54 8.30 -9.62 -7.32
C THR A 54 8.27 -10.94 -8.09
N LEU A 55 8.58 -12.06 -7.43
CA LEU A 55 8.54 -13.39 -8.04
C LEU A 55 7.12 -13.74 -8.51
N VAL A 56 6.12 -13.50 -7.65
CA VAL A 56 4.71 -13.73 -7.98
C VAL A 56 4.29 -12.87 -9.18
N PHE A 57 4.67 -11.58 -9.19
CA PHE A 57 4.36 -10.68 -10.30
C PHE A 57 4.94 -11.17 -11.63
N VAL A 58 6.21 -11.58 -11.65
CA VAL A 58 6.88 -12.09 -12.85
C VAL A 58 6.19 -13.35 -13.37
N LEU A 59 5.87 -14.31 -12.50
CA LEU A 59 5.17 -15.53 -12.90
C LEU A 59 3.79 -15.23 -13.49
N LEU A 60 3.08 -14.24 -12.93
CA LEU A 60 1.77 -13.82 -13.41
C LEU A 60 1.86 -13.21 -14.83
N VAL A 61 2.86 -12.35 -15.06
CA VAL A 61 3.13 -11.78 -16.39
C VAL A 61 3.50 -12.87 -17.39
N VAL A 62 4.40 -13.77 -17.03
CA VAL A 62 4.82 -14.90 -17.89
C VAL A 62 3.63 -15.80 -18.22
N GLY A 63 2.78 -16.11 -17.24
CA GLY A 63 1.56 -16.88 -17.44
C GLY A 63 0.59 -16.21 -18.41
N ILE A 64 0.37 -14.90 -18.28
CA ILE A 64 -0.46 -14.13 -19.22
C ILE A 64 0.14 -14.16 -20.63
N VAL A 65 1.46 -13.95 -20.76
CA VAL A 65 2.15 -13.97 -22.06
C VAL A 65 2.00 -15.33 -22.73
N HIS A 66 2.20 -16.42 -21.99
CA HIS A 66 1.97 -17.76 -22.52
C HIS A 66 0.52 -18.00 -22.92
N LEU A 67 -0.44 -17.58 -22.11
CA LEU A 67 -1.87 -17.74 -22.40
C LEU A 67 -2.29 -17.02 -23.69
N VAL A 68 -1.72 -15.85 -23.95
CA VAL A 68 -2.03 -15.04 -25.15
C VAL A 68 -1.23 -15.48 -26.37
N SER A 69 -0.02 -16.01 -26.18
CA SER A 69 0.85 -16.48 -27.27
C SER A 69 0.59 -17.93 -27.68
N SER A 70 -0.30 -18.64 -26.99
CA SER A 70 -0.62 -20.05 -27.25
C SER A 70 -1.81 -20.24 -28.18
#